data_AF-F2L373-F1
#
_entry.id   AF-F2L373-F1
#
_cell.length_a   1.000
_cell.length_b   1.000
_cell.length_c   1.000
_cell.angle_alpha   90.00
_cell.angle_beta   90.00
_cell.angle_gamma   90.00
#
_symmetry.space_group_name_H-M   'P 1'
#
loop_
_entity.id
_entity.type
_entity.pdbx_description
1 polymer ?
#
loop_
_entity_poly.entity_id
_entity_poly.type
_entity_poly.pdbx_seq_one_letter_code
_entity_poly.pdbx_strand_id
1 'polypeptide(L)'
;MDEAEAERIAEGLGELERKILAHIYAYGPDTPWLMARRLLGAAGWAPVVPEDEVEAACKRLEELGLLERYRGSLKGRVTSSIKPWLKVKQRNPERRGSGIYYGLTKKGRWVAGYLYKRYFRSRSS
;
A
#
# COMPACT_ATOMS: atom_id res chain seq x y z
N MET A 1 5.10 -16.57 -11.92
CA MET A 1 5.52 -16.33 -10.54
C MET A 1 4.81 -17.35 -9.68
N ASP A 2 5.60 -18.26 -9.12
CA ASP A 2 5.15 -19.30 -8.21
C ASP A 2 5.34 -18.85 -6.75
N GLU A 3 4.96 -19.72 -5.82
CA GLU A 3 5.06 -19.45 -4.39
C GLU A 3 6.51 -19.36 -3.90
N ALA A 4 7.42 -20.19 -4.43
CA ALA A 4 8.83 -20.18 -4.05
C ALA A 4 9.56 -18.90 -4.52
N GLU A 5 9.21 -18.37 -5.69
CA GLU A 5 9.68 -17.07 -6.15
C GLU A 5 9.11 -15.93 -5.29
N ALA A 6 7.84 -16.00 -4.90
CA ALA A 6 7.22 -15.03 -3.99
C ALA A 6 7.89 -15.01 -2.61
N GLU A 7 8.18 -16.19 -2.07
CA GLU A 7 8.86 -16.38 -0.79
C GLU A 7 10.28 -15.81 -0.83
N ARG A 8 11.10 -16.17 -1.82
CA ARG A 8 12.45 -15.62 -1.97
C ARG A 8 12.47 -14.09 -2.05
N ILE A 9 11.51 -13.50 -2.78
CA ILE A 9 11.39 -12.04 -2.82
C ILE A 9 10.99 -11.50 -1.45
N ALA A 10 10.01 -12.13 -0.78
CA ALA A 10 9.53 -11.71 0.53
C ALA A 10 10.60 -11.78 1.63
N GLU A 11 11.51 -12.75 1.58
CA GLU A 11 12.64 -12.88 2.51
C GLU A 11 13.66 -11.74 2.35
N GLY A 12 13.83 -11.21 1.14
CA GLY A 12 14.68 -10.05 0.86
C GLY A 12 14.08 -8.69 1.26
N LEU A 13 12.87 -8.67 1.84
CA LEU A 13 12.17 -7.47 2.27
C LEU A 13 12.30 -7.24 3.78
N GLY A 14 12.46 -5.98 4.16
CA GLY A 14 12.40 -5.53 5.53
C GLY A 14 11.00 -5.70 6.14
N GLU A 15 10.89 -5.55 7.46
CA GLU A 15 9.61 -5.70 8.14
C GLU A 15 8.57 -4.67 7.67
N LEU A 16 8.94 -3.39 7.61
CA LEU A 16 8.03 -2.32 7.20
C LEU A 16 7.51 -2.52 5.76
N GLU A 17 8.38 -2.93 4.86
CA GLU A 17 8.02 -3.20 3.46
C GLU A 17 7.02 -4.34 3.33
N ARG A 18 7.24 -5.44 4.08
CA ARG A 18 6.30 -6.56 4.13
C ARG A 18 4.94 -6.12 4.66
N LYS A 19 4.92 -5.28 5.70
CA LYS A 19 3.68 -4.70 6.25
C LYS A 19 2.98 -3.77 5.24
N ILE A 20 3.71 -2.95 4.50
CA ILE A 20 3.16 -2.06 3.46
C ILE A 20 2.51 -2.87 2.34
N LEU A 21 3.20 -3.90 1.83
CA LEU A 21 2.65 -4.77 0.79
C LEU A 21 1.36 -5.45 1.27
N ALA A 22 1.39 -6.05 2.46
CA ALA A 22 0.23 -6.69 3.06
C ALA A 22 -0.93 -5.69 3.31
N HIS A 23 -0.63 -4.46 3.74
CA HIS A 23 -1.61 -3.41 3.93
C HIS A 23 -2.30 -3.04 2.61
N ILE A 24 -1.55 -2.75 1.56
CA ILE A 24 -2.12 -2.36 0.26
C ILE A 24 -2.93 -3.53 -0.34
N TYR A 25 -2.51 -4.78 -0.11
CA TYR A 25 -3.25 -5.96 -0.53
C TYR A 25 -4.63 -6.06 0.14
N ALA A 26 -4.68 -5.79 1.45
CA ALA A 26 -5.91 -5.91 2.25
C ALA A 26 -6.85 -4.71 2.10
N TYR A 27 -6.31 -3.49 2.08
CA TYR A 27 -7.08 -2.24 2.18
C TYR A 27 -7.09 -1.40 0.89
N GLY A 28 -6.29 -1.79 -0.09
CA GLY A 28 -6.17 -1.09 -1.37
C GLY A 28 -5.08 0.00 -1.39
N PRO A 29 -4.89 0.66 -2.55
CA PRO A 29 -3.85 1.67 -2.75
C PRO A 29 -3.94 2.84 -1.79
N ASP A 30 -2.79 3.36 -1.37
CA ASP A 30 -2.74 4.38 -0.34
C ASP A 30 -1.57 5.36 -0.45
N THR A 31 -1.63 6.42 0.35
CA THR A 31 -0.54 7.41 0.49
C THR A 31 0.37 7.05 1.67
N PRO A 32 1.65 7.44 1.65
CA PRO A 32 2.56 7.27 2.79
C PRO A 32 2.01 7.84 4.10
N TRP A 33 1.47 9.07 4.05
CA TRP A 33 0.82 9.72 5.19
C TRP A 33 -0.29 8.88 5.85
N LEU A 34 -1.15 8.27 5.01
CA LEU A 34 -2.24 7.44 5.51
C LEU A 34 -1.68 6.13 6.07
N MET A 35 -0.79 5.46 5.34
CA MET A 35 -0.15 4.22 5.78
C MET A 35 0.60 4.39 7.09
N ALA A 36 1.32 5.49 7.28
CA ALA A 36 2.00 5.83 8.53
C ALA A 36 1.09 5.80 9.76
N ARG A 37 -0.22 6.06 9.59
CA ARG A 37 -1.22 6.10 10.68
C ARG A 37 -2.05 4.83 10.78
N ARG A 38 -2.36 4.20 9.64
CA ARG A 38 -3.33 3.10 9.57
C ARG A 38 -2.76 1.77 9.10
N LEU A 39 -1.42 1.62 9.14
CA LEU A 39 -0.73 0.41 8.70
C LEU A 39 -1.40 -0.83 9.32
N LEU A 40 -1.74 -1.80 8.46
CA LEU A 40 -2.47 -3.02 8.82
C LEU A 40 -3.73 -2.82 9.71
N GLY A 41 -4.45 -1.71 9.55
CA GLY A 41 -5.70 -1.46 10.27
C GLY A 41 -5.52 -0.83 11.66
N ALA A 42 -4.33 -0.33 11.98
CA ALA A 42 -4.13 0.47 13.19
C ALA A 42 -5.11 1.65 13.24
N ALA A 43 -5.67 1.90 14.43
CA ALA A 43 -6.58 2.99 14.71
C ALA A 43 -5.88 4.03 15.59
N GLY A 44 -5.89 5.29 15.16
CA GLY A 44 -5.27 6.38 15.91
C GLY A 44 -5.02 7.62 15.06
N TRP A 45 -4.81 8.75 15.73
CA TRP A 45 -4.40 9.99 15.09
C TRP A 45 -2.87 10.08 14.90
N ALA A 46 -2.13 9.50 15.83
CA ALA A 46 -0.67 9.46 15.80
C ALA A 46 -0.16 8.42 14.77
N PRO A 47 0.95 8.72 14.07
CA PRO A 47 1.59 7.74 13.22
C PRO A 47 2.12 6.55 14.04
N VAL A 48 1.83 5.33 13.58
CA VAL A 48 2.40 4.09 14.12
C VAL A 48 3.81 3.82 13.58
N VAL A 49 4.15 4.44 12.45
CA VAL A 49 5.49 4.43 11.84
C VAL A 49 5.76 5.84 11.31
N PRO A 50 6.99 6.38 11.46
CA PRO A 50 7.36 7.66 10.88
C PRO A 50 7.06 7.72 9.37
N GLU A 51 6.54 8.85 8.90
CA GLU A 51 6.08 9.01 7.52
C GLU A 51 7.22 8.91 6.50
N ASP A 52 8.40 9.43 6.85
CA ASP A 52 9.64 9.36 6.08
C ASP A 52 10.14 7.92 5.90
N GLU A 53 10.03 7.08 6.93
CA GLU A 53 10.34 5.65 6.83
C GLU A 53 9.37 4.94 5.86
N VAL A 54 8.08 5.28 5.92
CA VAL A 54 7.08 4.74 4.99
C VAL A 54 7.37 5.19 3.57
N GLU A 55 7.73 6.46 3.35
CA GLU A 55 8.12 6.96 2.03
C GLU A 55 9.35 6.25 1.48
N ALA A 56 10.39 6.08 2.29
CA ALA A 56 11.60 5.37 1.90
C ALA A 56 11.31 3.90 1.54
N ALA A 57 10.51 3.21 2.34
CA ALA A 57 10.09 1.84 2.08
C ALA A 57 9.24 1.74 0.80
N CYS A 58 8.31 2.66 0.57
CA CYS A 58 7.53 2.71 -0.67
C CYS A 58 8.42 2.94 -1.90
N LYS A 59 9.44 3.80 -1.79
CA LYS A 59 10.40 4.03 -2.88
C LYS A 59 11.23 2.78 -3.18
N ARG A 60 11.75 2.08 -2.17
CA ARG A 60 12.48 0.82 -2.37
C ARG A 60 11.58 -0.25 -3.02
N LEU A 61 10.33 -0.37 -2.57
CA LEU A 61 9.37 -1.30 -3.16
C LEU A 61 8.98 -0.95 -4.61
N GLU A 62 8.94 0.33 -4.96
CA GLU A 62 8.77 0.80 -6.34
C GLU A 62 9.99 0.42 -7.21
N GLU A 63 11.21 0.64 -6.71
CA GLU A 63 12.46 0.25 -7.39
C GLU A 63 12.54 -1.27 -7.63
N LEU A 64 12.00 -2.09 -6.72
CA LEU A 64 11.89 -3.55 -6.87
C LEU A 64 10.75 -4.00 -7.82
N GLY A 65 9.96 -3.05 -8.35
CA GLY A 65 8.82 -3.30 -9.22
C GLY A 65 7.63 -3.96 -8.50
N LEU A 66 7.55 -3.85 -7.17
CA LEU A 66 6.46 -4.39 -6.35
C LEU A 66 5.34 -3.38 -6.15
N LEU A 67 5.69 -2.10 -6.07
CA LEU A 67 4.73 -0.99 -6.08
C LEU A 67 4.81 -0.20 -7.39
N GLU A 68 3.68 0.38 -7.77
CA GLU A 68 3.58 1.41 -8.79
C GLU A 68 3.15 2.71 -8.16
N ARG A 69 3.86 3.79 -8.50
CA ARG A 69 3.56 5.14 -8.04
C ARG A 69 2.63 5.83 -9.02
N TYR A 70 1.48 6.28 -8.54
CA TYR A 70 0.58 7.14 -9.29
C TYR A 70 0.82 8.60 -8.89
N ARG A 71 1.22 9.42 -9.87
CA ARG A 71 1.32 10.88 -9.75
C ARG A 71 0.23 11.50 -10.62
N GLY A 72 -0.86 11.97 -10.01
CA GLY A 72 -1.92 12.63 -10.76
C GLY A 72 -2.83 13.47 -9.87
N SER A 73 -3.34 14.56 -10.41
CA SER A 73 -4.54 15.18 -9.85
C SER A 73 -5.71 14.21 -10.06
N LEU A 74 -6.52 14.00 -9.02
CA LEU A 74 -7.82 13.35 -9.17
C LEU A 74 -8.60 14.17 -10.20
N LYS A 75 -8.58 13.81 -11.49
CA LYS A 75 -9.33 14.53 -12.53
C LYS A 75 -10.77 14.59 -12.06
N GLY A 76 -11.28 15.81 -11.86
CA GLY A 76 -12.59 16.11 -11.25
C GLY A 76 -13.81 15.65 -12.05
N ARG A 77 -13.67 14.72 -12.99
CA ARG A 77 -14.78 14.04 -13.65
C ARG A 77 -14.50 12.55 -13.67
N VAL A 78 -15.19 11.87 -12.77
CA VAL A 78 -15.15 10.41 -12.63
C VAL A 78 -15.96 9.80 -13.77
N THR A 79 -15.30 9.13 -14.72
CA THR A 79 -16.02 8.22 -15.64
C THR A 79 -16.34 6.92 -14.89
N SER A 80 -17.43 6.27 -15.27
CA SER A 80 -18.02 5.09 -14.60
C SER A 80 -17.03 3.94 -14.35
N SER A 81 -15.95 3.87 -15.13
CA SER A 81 -14.98 2.75 -15.17
C SER A 81 -13.82 2.81 -14.17
N ILE A 82 -13.74 3.83 -13.30
CA ILE A 82 -12.67 3.94 -12.29
C ILE A 82 -13.08 3.30 -10.95
N LYS A 83 -12.11 2.63 -10.30
CA LYS A 83 -12.28 1.81 -9.08
C LYS A 83 -12.93 2.60 -7.91
N PRO A 84 -13.88 2.02 -7.16
CA PRO A 84 -14.66 2.70 -6.12
C PRO A 84 -13.86 3.48 -5.05
N TRP A 85 -12.69 3.00 -4.65
CA TRP A 85 -11.85 3.66 -3.64
C TRP A 85 -11.33 5.05 -4.08
N LEU A 86 -11.18 5.28 -5.39
CA LEU A 86 -10.84 6.60 -5.94
C LEU A 86 -12.00 7.58 -5.82
N LYS A 87 -13.25 7.09 -5.87
CA LYS A 87 -14.46 7.91 -5.73
C LYS A 87 -14.69 8.32 -4.27
N VAL A 88 -14.46 7.40 -3.32
CA VAL A 88 -14.64 7.65 -1.88
C VAL A 88 -13.71 8.77 -1.36
N LYS A 89 -12.48 8.86 -1.86
CA LYS A 89 -11.50 9.86 -1.41
C LYS A 89 -11.69 11.26 -2.01
N GLN A 90 -12.45 11.42 -3.10
CA GLN A 90 -12.82 12.74 -3.65
C GLN A 90 -13.67 13.57 -2.68
N ARG A 91 -14.36 12.92 -1.72
CA ARG A 91 -15.26 13.57 -0.76
C ARG A 91 -14.53 14.24 0.43
N ASN A 92 -13.19 14.13 0.52
CA ASN A 92 -12.36 14.74 1.58
C ASN A 92 -11.28 15.68 1.02
N PRO A 93 -11.66 16.88 0.53
CA PRO A 93 -10.76 17.81 -0.15
C PRO A 93 -9.75 18.55 0.74
N GLU A 94 -9.88 18.50 2.08
CA GLU A 94 -9.02 19.25 3.01
C GLU A 94 -7.65 18.60 3.31
N ARG A 95 -7.40 17.35 2.87
CA ARG A 95 -6.12 16.66 3.10
C ARG A 95 -5.28 16.63 1.83
N ARG A 96 -4.67 17.77 1.48
CA ARG A 96 -3.61 17.84 0.45
C ARG A 96 -2.30 17.23 0.98
N GLY A 97 -2.27 15.91 1.11
CA GLY A 97 -0.99 15.20 1.02
C GLY A 97 -0.45 15.32 -0.42
N SER A 98 0.85 15.12 -0.62
CA SER A 98 1.42 14.91 -1.95
C SER A 98 0.52 13.89 -2.67
N GLY A 99 0.03 14.21 -3.88
CA GLY A 99 -0.93 13.38 -4.63
C GLY A 99 -0.33 12.05 -5.14
N ILE A 100 0.60 11.48 -4.37
CA ILE A 100 1.37 10.28 -4.65
C ILE A 100 0.68 9.12 -3.93
N TYR A 101 0.18 8.18 -4.73
CA TYR A 101 -0.40 6.94 -4.24
C TYR A 101 0.44 5.77 -4.70
N TYR A 102 0.55 4.75 -3.85
CA TYR A 102 1.19 3.49 -4.21
C TYR A 102 0.15 2.39 -4.34
N GLY A 103 0.17 1.69 -5.48
CA GLY A 103 -0.59 0.48 -5.73
C GLY A 103 0.33 -0.72 -5.92
N LEU A 104 -0.22 -1.93 -5.79
CA LEU A 104 0.53 -3.16 -6.10
C LEU A 104 0.56 -3.41 -7.61
N THR A 105 1.76 -3.64 -8.14
CA THR A 105 1.93 -4.18 -9.50
C THR A 105 1.42 -5.63 -9.57
N LYS A 106 1.40 -6.21 -10.77
CA LYS A 106 1.11 -7.65 -10.93
C LYS A 106 2.05 -8.52 -10.09
N LYS A 107 3.36 -8.21 -10.08
CA LYS A 107 4.38 -8.89 -9.27
C LYS A 107 4.15 -8.65 -7.78
N GLY A 108 3.91 -7.39 -7.40
CA GLY A 108 3.61 -7.00 -6.02
C GLY A 108 2.41 -7.74 -5.43
N ARG A 109 1.35 -7.96 -6.21
CA ARG A 109 0.15 -8.71 -5.75
C ARG A 109 0.46 -10.14 -5.36
N TRP A 110 1.34 -10.83 -6.09
CA TRP A 110 1.74 -12.20 -5.74
C TRP A 110 2.51 -12.22 -4.42
N VAL A 111 3.53 -11.36 -4.27
CA VAL A 111 4.33 -11.25 -3.03
C VAL A 111 3.46 -10.85 -1.85
N ALA A 112 2.63 -9.82 -2.02
CA ALA A 112 1.75 -9.32 -0.98
C ALA A 112 0.68 -10.35 -0.59
N GLY A 113 0.16 -11.13 -1.54
CA GLY A 113 -0.77 -12.22 -1.27
C GLY A 113 -0.14 -13.36 -0.48
N TYR A 114 1.10 -13.76 -0.82
CA TYR A 114 1.88 -14.71 -0.02
C TYR A 114 2.08 -14.19 1.41
N LEU A 115 2.57 -12.96 1.55
CA LEU A 115 2.80 -12.32 2.84
C LEU A 115 1.52 -12.24 3.68
N TYR A 116 0.44 -11.75 3.08
CA TYR A 116 -0.83 -11.54 3.78
C TYR A 116 -1.38 -12.87 4.29
N LYS A 117 -1.45 -13.91 3.45
CA LYS A 117 -1.99 -15.21 3.84
C LYS A 117 -1.17 -15.88 4.92
N ARG A 118 0.16 -15.76 4.88
CA ARG A 118 1.07 -16.52 5.75
C ARG A 118 1.37 -15.82 7.08
N TYR A 119 1.43 -14.49 7.09
CA TYR A 119 1.89 -13.74 8.25
C TYR A 119 0.85 -12.77 8.84
N PHE A 120 -0.19 -12.39 8.09
CA PHE A 120 -1.12 -11.32 8.50
C PHE A 120 -2.61 -11.73 8.53
N ARG A 121 -2.99 -12.83 7.88
CA ARG A 121 -4.38 -13.35 7.83
C ARG A 121 -4.83 -13.95 9.17
N SER A 122 -3.90 -14.34 10.04
CA SER A 122 -4.17 -14.99 11.33
C SER A 122 -4.30 -14.04 12.52
N ARG A 123 -4.28 -12.71 12.33
CA ARG A 123 -4.53 -11.74 13.43
C ARG A 123 -6.01 -11.48 13.74
N SER A 124 -6.89 -12.42 13.36
CA SER A 124 -8.29 -12.46 13.79
C SER A 124 -8.44 -13.59 14.81
N SER A 125 -8.00 -13.34 16.05
CA SER A 125 -8.39 -14.12 17.23
C SER A 125 -8.45 -13.17 18.41
#